data_AF-A0A7L5DY37-F1
#
_entry.id   AF-A0A7L5DY37-F1
#
_cell.length_a   1.000
_cell.length_b   1.000
_cell.length_c   1.000
_cell.angle_alpha   90.00
_cell.angle_beta   90.00
_cell.angle_gamma   90.00
#
_symmetry.space_group_name_H-M   'P 1'
#
loop_
_entity.id
_entity.type
_entity.pdbx_description
1 polymer ?
#
loop_
_entity_poly.entity_id
_entity_poly.type
_entity_poly.pdbx_seq_one_letter_code
_entity_poly.pdbx_strand_id
1 'polypeptide(L)'
;MNATWASGAIELLEHADGHINLTTAFDKRIAFISIDNAVETSIKIYLSLPNFGGTSGPSKREVDECNNSFSKYLLLLEKYASKKLVGIEIADIEFFHRIRNKLYHEGTGLSVDEEQLNAYYRIVKILLEKLFNVNYTSKFEGLSLERVIETWNQIEEYLSEIFAGLRNGGTYKWEEAVHEGLLYYDLVFQITELQLLRNKVVHSNNIDKDELSSAVKKSDFVRNELKEIIKKRNFFFDPSISEIKGKVSLNYFSGIYYNSIGDSNNELLNEELQETVWMLNLETPINVHQETAIAESGGYNSSQYDIQRVQLALGYYKSDLKKFEGKTVIIKGKFWGAHTSHHYTSVLLDVISIKE
;
A
#
# COMPACT_ATOMS: atom_id res chain seq x y z
N MET A 1 1.32 -24.86 -3.00
CA MET A 1 0.63 -24.80 -4.32
C MET A 1 1.02 -23.58 -5.15
N ASN A 2 1.32 -22.40 -4.58
CA ASN A 2 1.73 -21.25 -5.43
C ASN A 2 3.16 -21.38 -5.98
N ALA A 3 4.09 -21.96 -5.21
CA ALA A 3 5.46 -22.24 -5.67
C ALA A 3 5.53 -23.21 -6.86
N THR A 4 4.57 -24.14 -7.00
CA THR A 4 4.49 -25.07 -8.14
C THR A 4 4.10 -24.37 -9.45
N TRP A 5 3.40 -23.25 -9.39
CA TRP A 5 3.07 -22.46 -10.60
C TRP A 5 4.23 -21.56 -11.03
N ALA A 6 5.02 -21.09 -10.07
CA ALA A 6 6.20 -20.27 -10.34
C ALA A 6 7.43 -21.08 -10.80
N SER A 7 7.41 -22.42 -10.74
CA SER A 7 8.62 -23.25 -10.91
C SER A 7 9.35 -23.02 -12.23
N GLY A 8 8.62 -22.85 -13.34
CA GLY A 8 9.24 -22.57 -14.64
C GLY A 8 9.94 -21.20 -14.70
N ALA A 9 9.37 -20.19 -14.04
CA ALA A 9 10.03 -18.89 -13.94
C ALA A 9 11.23 -18.92 -12.98
N ILE A 10 11.13 -19.69 -11.89
CA ILE A 10 12.23 -19.89 -10.94
C ILE A 10 13.41 -20.58 -11.64
N GLU A 11 13.18 -21.63 -12.42
CA GLU A 11 14.22 -22.33 -13.18
C GLU A 11 14.94 -21.40 -14.16
N LEU A 12 14.19 -20.53 -14.84
CA LEU A 12 14.76 -19.51 -15.73
C LEU A 12 15.59 -18.47 -14.97
N LEU A 13 15.21 -18.10 -13.75
CA LEU A 13 16.03 -17.22 -12.90
C LEU A 13 17.28 -17.92 -12.36
N GLU A 14 17.18 -19.18 -11.96
CA GLU A 14 18.36 -19.96 -11.56
C GLU A 14 19.37 -20.10 -12.71
N HIS A 15 18.87 -20.26 -13.95
CA HIS A 15 19.69 -20.19 -15.14
C HIS A 15 20.34 -18.81 -15.31
N ALA A 16 19.58 -17.72 -15.10
CA ALA A 16 20.12 -16.36 -15.13
C ALA A 16 21.25 -16.15 -14.10
N ASP A 17 21.05 -16.61 -12.86
CA ASP A 17 22.04 -16.53 -11.78
C ASP A 17 23.37 -17.18 -12.14
N GLY A 18 23.32 -18.33 -12.84
CA GLY A 18 24.52 -19.01 -13.35
C GLY A 18 25.36 -18.11 -14.26
N HIS A 19 24.72 -17.26 -15.06
CA HIS A 19 25.38 -16.33 -15.97
C HIS A 19 25.79 -15.00 -15.33
N ILE A 20 24.99 -14.45 -14.41
CA ILE A 20 25.34 -13.20 -13.71
C ILE A 20 26.72 -13.33 -13.02
N ASN A 21 27.03 -14.50 -12.46
CA ASN A 21 28.31 -14.79 -11.80
C ASN A 21 29.54 -14.72 -12.74
N LEU A 22 29.36 -14.89 -14.04
CA LEU A 22 30.47 -15.02 -14.99
C LEU A 22 30.91 -13.66 -15.56
N THR A 23 30.12 -12.60 -15.35
CA THR A 23 30.40 -11.18 -15.65
C THR A 23 30.77 -10.83 -17.11
N THR A 24 30.91 -11.82 -18.01
CA THR A 24 31.25 -11.55 -19.41
C THR A 24 30.10 -10.86 -20.14
N ALA A 25 30.43 -10.15 -21.23
CA ALA A 25 29.43 -9.49 -22.05
C ALA A 25 28.38 -10.44 -22.63
N PHE A 26 28.79 -11.69 -22.92
CA PHE A 26 27.91 -12.76 -23.39
C PHE A 26 27.00 -13.23 -22.25
N ASP A 27 27.58 -13.51 -21.08
CA ASP A 27 26.81 -14.00 -19.93
C ASP A 27 25.79 -12.97 -19.45
N LYS A 28 26.13 -11.68 -19.42
CA LYS A 28 25.18 -10.60 -19.11
C LYS A 28 23.97 -10.60 -20.06
N ARG A 29 24.18 -10.87 -21.35
CA ARG A 29 23.07 -11.02 -22.31
C ARG A 29 22.23 -12.26 -22.02
N ILE A 30 22.85 -13.42 -21.79
CA ILE A 30 22.11 -14.66 -21.53
C ILE A 30 21.31 -14.55 -20.23
N ALA A 31 21.90 -13.94 -19.19
CA ALA A 31 21.20 -13.62 -17.96
C ALA A 31 19.98 -12.73 -18.22
N PHE A 32 20.17 -11.62 -18.95
CA PHE A 32 19.09 -10.69 -19.28
C PHE A 32 17.93 -11.36 -20.05
N ILE A 33 18.27 -12.22 -21.01
CA ILE A 33 17.29 -13.00 -21.78
C ILE A 33 16.54 -13.98 -20.87
N SER A 34 17.26 -14.66 -19.97
CA SER A 34 16.66 -15.61 -19.03
C SER A 34 15.71 -14.91 -18.06
N ILE A 35 16.07 -13.71 -17.60
CA ILE A 35 15.20 -12.83 -16.80
C ILE A 35 13.93 -12.46 -17.56
N ASP A 36 14.05 -12.00 -18.81
CA ASP A 36 12.88 -11.65 -19.63
C ASP A 36 11.93 -12.83 -19.82
N ASN A 37 12.49 -14.00 -20.12
CA ASN A 37 11.71 -15.23 -20.25
C ASN A 37 11.03 -15.62 -18.94
N ALA A 38 11.69 -15.39 -17.79
CA ALA A 38 11.10 -15.62 -16.48
C ALA A 38 9.92 -14.68 -16.23
N VAL A 39 10.04 -13.39 -16.59
CA VAL A 39 8.96 -12.41 -16.52
C VAL A 39 7.80 -12.81 -17.43
N GLU A 40 8.06 -13.12 -18.70
CA GLU A 40 7.04 -13.51 -19.67
C GLU A 40 6.30 -14.77 -19.22
N THR A 41 7.05 -15.78 -18.78
CA THR A 41 6.51 -17.04 -18.24
C THR A 41 5.65 -16.78 -16.99
N SER A 42 6.13 -15.95 -16.06
CA SER A 42 5.40 -15.60 -14.83
C SER A 42 4.04 -14.98 -15.15
N ILE A 43 4.01 -14.01 -16.06
CA ILE A 43 2.79 -13.29 -16.45
C ILE A 43 1.81 -14.23 -17.15
N LYS A 44 2.30 -15.02 -18.11
CA LYS A 44 1.46 -16.00 -18.86
C LYS A 44 0.83 -17.03 -17.94
N ILE A 45 1.63 -17.63 -17.04
CA ILE A 45 1.14 -18.63 -16.10
C ILE A 45 0.12 -18.01 -15.17
N TYR A 46 0.44 -16.84 -14.60
CA TYR A 46 -0.47 -16.15 -13.68
C TYR A 46 -1.82 -15.87 -14.34
N LEU A 47 -1.82 -15.33 -15.56
CA LEU A 47 -3.04 -15.06 -16.34
C LEU A 47 -3.83 -16.31 -16.74
N SER A 48 -3.19 -17.47 -16.73
CA SER A 48 -3.81 -18.75 -17.06
C SER A 48 -4.30 -19.54 -15.83
N LEU A 49 -4.12 -19.00 -14.62
CA LEU A 49 -4.53 -19.71 -13.41
C LEU A 49 -6.06 -19.82 -13.32
N PRO A 50 -6.60 -21.02 -12.99
CA PRO A 50 -8.05 -21.23 -12.90
C PRO A 50 -8.70 -20.46 -11.75
N ASN A 51 -7.92 -20.19 -10.69
CA ASN A 51 -8.34 -19.40 -9.53
C ASN A 51 -7.45 -18.18 -9.39
N PHE A 52 -7.96 -17.03 -9.86
CA PHE A 52 -7.32 -15.72 -9.74
C PHE A 52 -7.48 -15.15 -8.32
N GLY A 53 -7.00 -15.88 -7.32
CA GLY A 53 -7.08 -15.46 -5.92
C GLY A 53 -8.52 -15.22 -5.42
N GLY A 54 -9.51 -15.96 -5.93
CA GLY A 54 -10.93 -15.82 -5.55
C GLY A 54 -11.74 -14.83 -6.38
N THR A 55 -11.14 -14.17 -7.37
CA THR A 55 -11.83 -13.31 -8.35
C THR A 55 -11.90 -13.95 -9.73
N SER A 56 -12.86 -13.50 -10.55
CA SER A 56 -12.98 -13.89 -11.96
C SER A 56 -11.74 -13.42 -12.73
N GLY A 57 -10.86 -14.34 -13.08
CA GLY A 57 -9.71 -14.07 -13.95
C GLY A 57 -10.11 -13.75 -15.39
N PRO A 58 -9.15 -13.50 -16.28
CA PRO A 58 -9.43 -13.37 -17.70
C PRO A 58 -10.03 -14.66 -18.25
N SER A 59 -10.91 -14.54 -19.24
CA SER A 59 -11.40 -15.70 -19.97
C SER A 59 -10.27 -16.35 -20.76
N LYS A 60 -10.37 -17.66 -21.00
CA LYS A 60 -9.39 -18.38 -21.85
C LYS A 60 -9.22 -17.71 -23.22
N ARG A 61 -10.31 -17.18 -23.78
CA ARG A 61 -10.29 -16.43 -25.04
C ARG A 61 -9.44 -15.15 -24.96
N GLU A 62 -9.58 -14.36 -23.90
CA GLU A 62 -8.77 -13.15 -23.70
C GLU A 62 -7.27 -13.49 -23.59
N VAL A 63 -6.93 -14.60 -22.92
CA VAL A 63 -5.55 -15.09 -22.82
C VAL A 63 -5.03 -15.54 -24.19
N ASP A 64 -5.84 -16.31 -24.94
CA ASP A 64 -5.46 -16.80 -26.27
C ASP A 64 -5.25 -15.66 -27.29
N GLU A 65 -6.04 -14.58 -27.19
CA GLU A 65 -5.90 -13.37 -28.03
C GLU A 65 -4.57 -12.60 -27.77
N CYS A 66 -3.90 -12.90 -26.66
CA CYS A 66 -2.60 -12.34 -26.29
C CYS A 66 -1.40 -13.14 -26.81
N ASN A 67 -1.55 -14.39 -27.28
CA ASN A 67 -0.45 -15.33 -27.58
C ASN A 67 0.66 -14.82 -28.52
N ASN A 68 0.43 -13.72 -29.26
CA ASN A 68 1.39 -13.12 -30.18
C ASN A 68 1.88 -11.71 -29.79
N SER A 69 1.54 -11.20 -28.61
CA SER A 69 1.96 -9.86 -28.19
C SER A 69 2.16 -9.77 -26.68
N PHE A 70 3.41 -9.55 -26.27
CA PHE A 70 3.75 -9.33 -24.87
C PHE A 70 3.05 -8.08 -24.30
N SER A 71 2.97 -6.97 -25.04
CA SER A 71 2.23 -5.79 -24.61
C SER A 71 0.74 -6.08 -24.33
N LYS A 72 0.10 -7.01 -25.06
CA LYS A 72 -1.28 -7.43 -24.74
C LYS A 72 -1.35 -8.18 -23.40
N TYR A 73 -0.38 -9.03 -23.09
CA TYR A 73 -0.30 -9.67 -21.77
C TYR A 73 -0.12 -8.65 -20.65
N LEU A 74 0.67 -7.60 -20.86
CA LEU A 74 0.84 -6.53 -19.87
C LEU A 74 -0.47 -5.76 -19.60
N LEU A 75 -1.21 -5.41 -20.65
CA LEU A 75 -2.52 -4.77 -20.50
C LEU A 75 -3.53 -5.68 -19.78
N LEU A 76 -3.52 -6.98 -20.09
CA LEU A 76 -4.38 -7.95 -19.43
C LEU A 76 -4.00 -8.13 -17.96
N LEU A 77 -2.70 -8.14 -17.65
CA LEU A 77 -2.19 -8.20 -16.29
C LEU A 77 -2.61 -6.97 -15.48
N GLU A 78 -2.46 -5.76 -16.03
CA GLU A 78 -2.90 -4.52 -15.38
C GLU A 78 -4.41 -4.55 -15.09
N LYS A 79 -5.22 -4.99 -16.06
CA LYS A 79 -6.68 -5.10 -15.92
C LYS A 79 -7.09 -6.04 -14.77
N TYR A 80 -6.48 -7.22 -14.67
CA TYR A 80 -6.93 -8.27 -13.73
C TYR A 80 -6.12 -8.36 -12.43
N ALA A 81 -4.94 -7.73 -12.38
CA ALA A 81 -4.00 -7.85 -11.27
C ALA A 81 -3.52 -6.50 -10.71
N SER A 82 -4.08 -5.36 -11.13
CA SER A 82 -3.70 -4.01 -10.67
C SER A 82 -3.46 -3.91 -9.15
N LYS A 83 -4.35 -4.47 -8.33
CA LYS A 83 -4.20 -4.47 -6.85
C LYS A 83 -2.96 -5.21 -6.34
N LYS A 84 -2.52 -6.26 -7.04
CA LYS A 84 -1.30 -7.01 -6.69
C LYS A 84 -0.04 -6.36 -7.26
N LEU A 85 -0.19 -5.57 -8.32
CA LEU A 85 0.92 -4.90 -9.00
C LEU A 85 1.26 -3.54 -8.38
N VAL A 86 0.66 -3.16 -7.25
CA VAL A 86 1.06 -1.95 -6.51
C VAL A 86 2.58 -2.02 -6.27
N GLY A 87 3.29 -1.02 -6.77
CA GLY A 87 4.75 -0.95 -6.71
C GLY A 87 5.52 -1.55 -7.90
N ILE A 88 4.83 -2.07 -8.92
CA ILE A 88 5.41 -2.54 -10.19
C ILE A 88 4.89 -1.68 -11.34
N GLU A 89 5.79 -0.95 -11.98
CA GLU A 89 5.49 -0.15 -13.17
C GLU A 89 5.54 -1.01 -14.44
N ILE A 90 4.39 -1.18 -15.10
CA ILE A 90 4.27 -1.97 -16.35
C ILE A 90 5.18 -1.42 -17.46
N ALA A 91 5.36 -0.10 -17.49
CA ALA A 91 6.24 0.57 -18.45
C ALA A 91 7.70 0.10 -18.34
N ASP A 92 8.18 -0.25 -17.14
CA ASP A 92 9.54 -0.78 -16.96
C ASP A 92 9.67 -2.14 -17.61
N ILE A 93 8.68 -3.02 -17.37
CA ILE A 93 8.67 -4.37 -17.91
C ILE A 93 8.69 -4.28 -19.44
N GLU A 94 7.88 -3.40 -20.02
CA GLU A 94 7.90 -3.16 -21.46
C GLU A 94 9.25 -2.57 -21.93
N PHE A 95 9.85 -1.64 -21.19
CA PHE A 95 11.16 -1.08 -21.50
C PHE A 95 12.25 -2.17 -21.57
N PHE A 96 12.37 -3.00 -20.54
CA PHE A 96 13.36 -4.07 -20.48
C PHE A 96 13.10 -5.16 -21.52
N HIS A 97 11.83 -5.49 -21.80
CA HIS A 97 11.48 -6.39 -22.89
C HIS A 97 11.93 -5.87 -24.27
N ARG A 98 11.85 -4.56 -24.52
CA ARG A 98 12.40 -3.96 -25.75
C ARG A 98 13.92 -4.05 -25.82
N ILE A 99 14.62 -3.88 -24.68
CA ILE A 99 16.08 -4.10 -24.62
C ILE A 99 16.39 -5.53 -25.05
N ARG A 100 15.69 -6.53 -24.48
CA ARG A 100 15.84 -7.93 -24.89
C ARG A 100 15.65 -8.11 -26.40
N ASN A 101 14.60 -7.54 -26.98
CA ASN A 101 14.33 -7.67 -28.42
C ASN A 101 15.49 -7.13 -29.28
N LYS A 102 16.13 -6.03 -28.86
CA LYS A 102 17.32 -5.51 -29.54
C LYS A 102 18.52 -6.46 -29.43
N LEU A 103 18.75 -7.04 -28.25
CA LEU A 103 19.84 -8.01 -28.04
C LEU A 103 19.72 -9.24 -28.95
N TYR A 104 18.49 -9.65 -29.27
CA TYR A 104 18.20 -10.77 -30.18
C TYR A 104 18.35 -10.41 -31.65
N HIS A 105 17.91 -9.22 -32.07
CA HIS A 105 17.73 -8.90 -33.47
C HIS A 105 18.86 -8.08 -34.09
N GLU A 106 19.62 -7.32 -33.30
CA GLU A 106 20.61 -6.39 -33.86
C GLU A 106 21.99 -7.04 -34.08
N GLY A 107 22.28 -8.22 -33.52
CA GLY A 107 23.50 -8.99 -33.81
C GLY A 107 24.84 -8.26 -33.54
N THR A 108 24.78 -7.07 -32.92
CA THR A 108 25.89 -6.10 -32.82
C THR A 108 26.95 -6.46 -31.78
N GLY A 109 26.81 -7.58 -31.06
CA GLY A 109 27.71 -7.92 -29.97
C GLY A 109 27.62 -6.95 -28.78
N LEU A 110 26.65 -6.03 -28.75
CA LEU A 110 26.39 -5.13 -27.63
C LEU A 110 26.06 -5.93 -26.36
N SER A 111 26.73 -5.61 -25.26
CA SER A 111 26.40 -6.14 -23.94
C SER A 111 25.27 -5.32 -23.31
N VAL A 112 24.71 -5.81 -22.20
CA VAL A 112 23.75 -5.06 -21.38
C VAL A 112 24.50 -4.35 -20.27
N ASP A 113 24.05 -3.14 -19.96
CA ASP A 113 24.55 -2.42 -18.79
C ASP A 113 24.22 -3.19 -17.50
N GLU A 114 25.15 -3.19 -16.56
CA GLU A 114 25.01 -3.98 -15.32
C GLU A 114 23.88 -3.47 -14.43
N GLU A 115 23.64 -2.16 -14.41
CA GLU A 115 22.56 -1.56 -13.63
C GLU A 115 21.21 -1.93 -14.23
N GLN A 116 21.09 -1.96 -15.57
CA GLN A 116 19.88 -2.42 -16.26
C GLN A 116 19.61 -3.91 -16.01
N LEU A 117 20.65 -4.75 -16.01
CA LEU A 117 20.53 -6.17 -15.69
C LEU A 117 20.02 -6.37 -14.26
N ASN A 118 20.64 -5.70 -13.29
CA ASN A 118 20.26 -5.79 -11.88
C ASN A 118 18.86 -5.23 -11.62
N ALA A 119 18.50 -4.12 -12.28
CA ALA A 119 17.17 -3.53 -12.20
C ALA A 119 16.09 -4.51 -12.72
N TYR A 120 16.30 -5.12 -13.88
CA TYR A 120 15.32 -6.05 -14.43
C TYR A 120 15.20 -7.32 -13.59
N TYR A 121 16.33 -7.81 -13.09
CA TYR A 121 16.39 -8.91 -12.15
C TYR A 121 15.64 -8.60 -10.84
N ARG A 122 15.65 -7.35 -10.37
CA ARG A 122 14.84 -6.97 -9.22
C ARG A 122 13.34 -6.98 -9.52
N ILE A 123 12.94 -6.49 -10.69
CA ILE A 123 11.54 -6.46 -11.11
C ILE A 123 10.95 -7.87 -11.11
N VAL A 124 11.65 -8.86 -11.67
CA VAL A 124 11.14 -10.24 -11.71
C VAL A 124 11.03 -10.86 -10.31
N LYS A 125 11.92 -10.54 -9.38
CA LYS A 125 11.80 -10.97 -7.97
C LYS A 125 10.54 -10.42 -7.32
N ILE A 126 10.30 -9.11 -7.47
CA ILE A 126 9.09 -8.46 -6.94
C ILE A 126 7.85 -9.05 -7.63
N LEU A 127 7.90 -9.30 -8.93
CA LEU A 127 6.80 -9.91 -9.68
C LEU A 127 6.45 -11.31 -9.16
N LEU A 128 7.45 -12.16 -8.89
CA LEU A 128 7.23 -13.49 -8.31
C LEU A 128 6.61 -13.43 -6.92
N GLU A 129 7.08 -12.50 -6.09
CA GLU A 129 6.51 -12.25 -4.77
C GLU A 129 5.04 -11.82 -4.88
N LYS A 130 4.75 -10.80 -5.69
CA LYS A 130 3.39 -10.23 -5.81
C LYS A 130 2.39 -11.20 -6.45
N LEU A 131 2.79 -11.92 -7.50
CA LEU A 131 1.88 -12.80 -8.24
C LEU A 131 1.70 -14.15 -7.55
N PHE A 132 2.79 -14.73 -7.02
CA PHE A 132 2.82 -16.11 -6.52
C PHE A 132 3.17 -16.25 -5.03
N ASN A 133 3.45 -15.15 -4.32
CA ASN A 133 3.93 -15.17 -2.94
C ASN A 133 5.23 -16.01 -2.80
N VAL A 134 6.13 -15.88 -3.78
CA VAL A 134 7.43 -16.56 -3.80
C VAL A 134 8.53 -15.55 -3.53
N ASN A 135 9.20 -15.73 -2.38
CA ASN A 135 10.40 -14.96 -2.05
C ASN A 135 11.62 -15.62 -2.65
N TYR A 136 12.00 -15.20 -3.86
CA TYR A 136 13.23 -15.64 -4.49
C TYR A 136 14.43 -14.92 -3.88
N THR A 137 15.29 -15.66 -3.18
CA THR A 137 16.50 -15.09 -2.55
C THR A 137 17.67 -15.23 -3.50
N SER A 138 18.16 -14.11 -4.03
CA SER A 138 19.35 -14.07 -4.86
C SER A 138 20.61 -14.12 -4.02
N LYS A 139 21.72 -14.60 -4.60
CA LYS A 139 23.06 -14.49 -4.00
C LYS A 139 23.74 -13.13 -4.26
N PHE A 140 23.03 -12.20 -4.89
CA PHE A 140 23.55 -10.91 -5.33
C PHE A 140 22.84 -9.76 -4.61
N GLU A 141 23.62 -8.78 -4.17
CA GLU A 141 23.17 -7.46 -3.73
C GLU A 141 23.54 -6.45 -4.84
N GLY A 142 22.56 -5.92 -5.57
CA GLY A 142 22.79 -4.89 -6.59
C GLY A 142 22.79 -3.48 -5.99
N LEU A 143 23.67 -2.62 -6.53
CA LEU A 143 23.79 -1.21 -6.14
C LEU A 143 22.88 -0.27 -6.98
N SER A 144 22.53 0.84 -6.34
CA SER A 144 21.86 2.08 -6.79
C SER A 144 20.56 2.01 -7.61
N LEU A 145 20.50 1.46 -8.83
CA LEU A 145 19.25 1.48 -9.62
C LEU A 145 18.21 0.49 -9.08
N GLU A 146 18.65 -0.69 -8.65
CA GLU A 146 17.82 -1.65 -7.90
C GLU A 146 17.17 -0.98 -6.68
N ARG A 147 17.97 -0.21 -5.93
CA ARG A 147 17.50 0.51 -4.74
C ARG A 147 16.46 1.57 -5.07
N VAL A 148 16.57 2.27 -6.21
CA VAL A 148 15.54 3.22 -6.65
C VAL A 148 14.23 2.50 -6.94
N ILE A 149 14.27 1.35 -7.64
CA ILE A 149 13.07 0.55 -7.95
C ILE A 149 12.43 -0.01 -6.67
N GLU A 150 13.25 -0.56 -5.77
CA GLU A 150 12.78 -1.08 -4.48
C GLU A 150 12.16 0.02 -3.61
N THR A 151 12.83 1.17 -3.52
CA THR A 151 12.34 2.29 -2.71
C THR A 151 11.08 2.90 -3.32
N TRP A 152 10.99 2.96 -4.65
CA TRP A 152 9.78 3.40 -5.35
C TRP A 152 8.60 2.45 -5.08
N ASN A 153 8.81 1.14 -5.16
CA ASN A 153 7.79 0.15 -4.81
C ASN A 153 7.23 0.38 -3.39
N GLN A 154 8.12 0.57 -2.40
CA GLN A 154 7.72 0.89 -1.02
C GLN A 154 6.94 2.22 -0.92
N ILE A 155 7.35 3.24 -1.69
CA ILE A 155 6.64 4.53 -1.76
C ILE A 155 5.23 4.33 -2.32
N GLU A 156 5.05 3.55 -3.37
CA GLU A 156 3.73 3.28 -3.95
C GLU A 156 2.83 2.50 -3.01
N GLU A 157 3.38 1.53 -2.25
CA GLU A 157 2.65 0.85 -1.19
C GLU A 157 2.15 1.83 -0.13
N TYR A 158 3.02 2.73 0.33
CA TYR A 158 2.65 3.78 1.30
C TYR A 158 1.59 4.73 0.75
N LEU A 159 1.71 5.16 -0.49
CA LEU A 159 0.72 6.01 -1.15
C LEU A 159 -0.61 5.27 -1.31
N SER A 160 -0.59 3.99 -1.66
CA SER A 160 -1.80 3.17 -1.76
C SER A 160 -2.49 3.05 -0.40
N GLU A 161 -1.76 2.89 0.70
CA GLU A 161 -2.32 2.89 2.06
C GLU A 161 -2.94 4.25 2.40
N ILE A 162 -2.22 5.34 2.12
CA ILE A 162 -2.69 6.71 2.38
C ILE A 162 -3.98 7.00 1.60
N PHE A 163 -4.06 6.56 0.34
CA PHE A 163 -5.21 6.80 -0.53
C PHE A 163 -6.38 5.83 -0.32
N ALA A 164 -6.21 4.74 0.44
CA ALA A 164 -7.24 3.70 0.59
C ALA A 164 -8.57 4.22 1.20
N GLY A 165 -8.53 5.34 1.94
CA GLY A 165 -9.71 5.99 2.53
C GLY A 165 -10.32 7.13 1.70
N LEU A 166 -9.67 7.55 0.62
CA LEU A 166 -10.14 8.69 -0.17
C LEU A 166 -11.40 8.34 -0.96
N ARG A 167 -12.36 9.28 -1.00
CA ARG A 167 -13.70 9.03 -1.53
C ARG A 167 -13.70 8.93 -3.05
N ASN A 168 -12.72 9.55 -3.72
CA ASN A 168 -12.65 9.55 -5.18
C ASN A 168 -11.44 8.78 -5.69
N GLY A 169 -11.70 7.71 -6.44
CA GLY A 169 -10.69 7.04 -7.26
C GLY A 169 -10.22 7.85 -8.50
N GLY A 170 -10.42 9.16 -8.52
CA GLY A 170 -10.29 10.04 -9.70
C GLY A 170 -8.98 10.82 -9.80
N THR A 171 -8.87 11.65 -10.86
CA THR A 171 -7.68 12.39 -11.33
C THR A 171 -7.02 13.34 -10.33
N TYR A 172 -7.63 13.61 -9.18
CA TYR A 172 -7.21 14.63 -8.20
C TYR A 172 -6.81 14.05 -6.82
N LYS A 173 -6.27 12.83 -6.80
CA LYS A 173 -5.90 12.15 -5.54
C LYS A 173 -4.90 12.95 -4.71
N TRP A 174 -4.01 13.69 -5.36
CA TRP A 174 -3.02 14.52 -4.69
C TRP A 174 -3.66 15.71 -3.98
N GLU A 175 -4.54 16.43 -4.66
CA GLU A 175 -5.27 17.56 -4.11
C GLU A 175 -6.20 17.14 -2.98
N GLU A 176 -6.89 16.00 -3.13
CA GLU A 176 -7.74 15.44 -2.08
C GLU A 176 -6.90 15.02 -0.87
N ALA A 177 -5.78 14.33 -1.07
CA ALA A 177 -4.89 13.95 0.03
C ALA A 177 -4.30 15.15 0.77
N VAL A 178 -4.00 16.25 0.06
CA VAL A 178 -3.53 17.48 0.70
C VAL A 178 -4.68 18.20 1.43
N HIS A 179 -5.86 18.27 0.82
CA HIS A 179 -7.06 18.85 1.44
C HIS A 179 -7.44 18.14 2.75
N GLU A 180 -7.42 16.81 2.75
CA GLU A 180 -7.70 15.97 3.92
C GLU A 180 -6.52 15.93 4.92
N GLY A 181 -5.43 16.67 4.67
CA GLY A 181 -4.27 16.74 5.57
C GLY A 181 -3.44 15.45 5.63
N LEU A 182 -3.61 14.54 4.67
CA LEU A 182 -2.88 13.28 4.59
C LEU A 182 -1.46 13.46 4.04
N LEU A 183 -1.28 14.47 3.19
CA LEU A 183 -0.01 14.86 2.59
C LEU A 183 0.12 16.39 2.63
N TYR A 184 1.32 16.90 2.41
CA TYR A 184 1.59 18.33 2.26
C TYR A 184 2.19 18.63 0.89
N TYR A 185 1.97 19.84 0.38
CA TYR A 185 2.32 20.23 -1.00
C TYR A 185 3.79 19.98 -1.34
N ASP A 186 4.72 20.32 -0.44
CA ASP A 186 6.15 20.09 -0.69
C ASP A 186 6.46 18.61 -0.89
N LEU A 187 5.85 17.70 -0.12
CA LEU A 187 6.06 16.26 -0.31
C LEU A 187 5.48 15.76 -1.64
N VAL A 188 4.30 16.26 -2.04
CA VAL A 188 3.71 15.93 -3.35
C VAL A 188 4.65 16.37 -4.49
N PHE A 189 5.23 17.56 -4.38
CA PHE A 189 6.23 18.04 -5.32
C PHE A 189 7.48 17.14 -5.35
N GLN A 190 8.01 16.76 -4.18
CA GLN A 190 9.15 15.84 -4.09
C GLN A 190 8.84 14.46 -4.72
N ILE A 191 7.63 13.93 -4.56
CA ILE A 191 7.19 12.68 -5.18
C ILE A 191 7.14 12.83 -6.71
N THR A 192 6.60 13.93 -7.21
CA THR A 192 6.51 14.17 -8.66
C THR A 192 7.90 14.33 -9.29
N GLU A 193 8.79 15.09 -8.65
CA GLU A 193 10.19 15.20 -9.08
C GLU A 193 10.91 13.85 -9.05
N LEU A 194 10.67 13.05 -8.01
CA LEU A 194 11.21 11.69 -7.91
C LEU A 194 10.71 10.82 -9.07
N GLN A 195 9.42 10.87 -9.40
CA GLN A 195 8.85 10.09 -10.51
C GLN A 195 9.52 10.45 -11.85
N LEU A 196 9.71 11.74 -12.12
CA LEU A 196 10.41 12.21 -13.32
C LEU A 196 11.86 11.74 -13.36
N LEU A 197 12.58 11.88 -12.25
CA LEU A 197 13.97 11.48 -12.13
C LEU A 197 14.14 9.96 -12.27
N ARG A 198 13.27 9.20 -11.61
CA ARG A 198 13.18 7.73 -11.69
C ARG A 198 12.93 7.29 -13.13
N ASN A 199 11.95 7.88 -13.82
CA ASN A 199 11.66 7.54 -15.21
C ASN A 199 12.83 7.85 -16.13
N LYS A 200 13.54 8.95 -15.87
CA LYS A 200 14.75 9.30 -16.60
C LYS A 200 15.86 8.26 -16.41
N VAL A 201 16.16 7.86 -15.18
CA VAL A 201 17.26 6.91 -14.92
C VAL A 201 16.91 5.48 -15.34
N VAL A 202 15.68 5.01 -15.10
CA VAL A 202 15.25 3.64 -15.44
C VAL A 202 15.15 3.46 -16.96
N HIS A 203 14.64 4.45 -17.68
CA HIS A 203 14.45 4.36 -19.13
C HIS A 203 15.60 4.95 -19.95
N SER A 204 16.72 5.30 -19.32
CA SER A 204 17.91 5.76 -20.04
C SER A 204 18.69 4.57 -20.64
N ASN A 205 19.28 4.80 -21.82
CA ASN A 205 20.24 3.87 -22.42
C ASN A 205 21.65 4.01 -21.82
N ASN A 206 21.93 5.10 -21.09
CA ASN A 206 23.20 5.35 -20.43
C ASN A 206 22.92 6.05 -19.09
N ILE A 207 23.25 5.41 -17.98
CA ILE A 207 22.86 5.89 -16.65
C ILE A 207 23.93 6.84 -16.13
N ASP A 208 23.53 8.09 -15.88
CA ASP A 208 24.38 9.09 -15.23
C ASP A 208 24.43 8.81 -13.73
N LYS A 209 25.64 8.61 -13.20
CA LYS A 209 25.87 8.28 -11.77
C LYS A 209 25.44 9.39 -10.83
N ASP A 210 25.54 10.65 -11.24
CA ASP A 210 25.13 11.79 -10.42
C ASP A 210 23.60 11.88 -10.36
N GLU A 211 22.93 11.63 -11.50
CA GLU A 211 21.46 11.53 -11.54
C GLU A 211 20.95 10.35 -10.72
N LEU A 212 21.62 9.20 -10.82
CA LEU A 212 21.30 8.02 -10.05
C LEU A 212 21.50 8.23 -8.55
N SER A 213 22.59 8.88 -8.13
CA SER A 213 22.82 9.23 -6.73
C SER A 213 21.75 10.20 -6.20
N SER A 214 21.35 11.17 -7.03
CA SER A 214 20.25 12.08 -6.73
C SER A 214 18.93 11.33 -6.56
N ALA A 215 18.65 10.36 -7.44
CA ALA A 215 17.45 9.52 -7.40
C ALA A 215 17.38 8.72 -6.09
N VAL A 216 18.48 8.07 -5.69
CA VAL A 216 18.55 7.30 -4.44
C VAL A 216 18.31 8.20 -3.22
N LYS A 217 18.98 9.36 -3.15
CA LYS A 217 18.81 10.29 -2.02
C LYS A 217 17.38 10.78 -1.91
N LYS A 218 16.76 11.14 -3.05
CA LYS A 218 15.39 11.64 -3.08
C LYS A 218 14.38 10.53 -2.76
N SER A 219 14.59 9.31 -3.26
CA SER A 219 13.73 8.17 -2.94
C SER A 219 13.78 7.84 -1.45
N ASP A 220 14.96 7.84 -0.83
CA ASP A 220 15.10 7.60 0.61
C ASP A 220 14.39 8.69 1.44
N PHE A 221 14.53 9.96 1.06
CA PHE A 221 13.84 11.08 1.70
C PHE A 221 12.32 10.89 1.65
N VAL A 222 11.76 10.73 0.44
CA VAL A 222 10.31 10.58 0.24
C VAL A 222 9.77 9.36 1.00
N ARG A 223 10.45 8.22 0.93
CA ARG A 223 10.06 7.01 1.67
C ARG A 223 9.98 7.29 3.17
N ASN A 224 11.00 7.93 3.74
CA ASN A 224 11.05 8.18 5.18
C ASN A 224 9.94 9.14 5.63
N GLU A 225 9.66 10.19 4.85
CA GLU A 225 8.55 11.12 5.13
C GLU A 225 7.20 10.40 5.11
N LEU A 226 6.92 9.61 4.07
CA LEU A 226 5.68 8.84 3.98
C LEU A 226 5.54 7.82 5.11
N LYS A 227 6.64 7.14 5.47
CA LYS A 227 6.67 6.20 6.60
C LYS A 227 6.31 6.87 7.91
N GLU A 228 6.84 8.06 8.18
CA GLU A 228 6.52 8.81 9.40
C GLU A 228 5.07 9.33 9.40
N ILE A 229 4.52 9.70 8.24
CA ILE A 229 3.10 10.04 8.10
C ILE A 229 2.22 8.84 8.45
N ILE A 230 2.49 7.67 7.87
CA ILE A 230 1.75 6.43 8.15
C ILE A 230 1.83 6.07 9.63
N LYS A 231 3.04 6.13 10.20
CA LYS A 231 3.26 5.84 11.63
C LYS A 231 2.47 6.76 12.55
N LYS A 232 2.34 8.06 12.23
CA LYS A 232 1.55 9.02 13.02
C LYS A 232 0.04 8.81 12.90
N ARG A 233 -0.41 8.09 11.87
CA ARG A 233 -1.83 7.82 11.61
C ARG A 233 -2.27 6.44 12.10
N ASN A 234 -1.35 5.49 12.24
CA ASN A 234 -1.66 4.12 12.63
C ASN A 234 -1.60 3.94 14.16
N PHE A 235 -2.74 3.66 14.75
CA PHE A 235 -2.92 3.33 16.16
C PHE A 235 -3.47 1.91 16.31
N PHE A 236 -3.55 1.43 17.54
CA PHE A 236 -4.03 0.09 17.87
C PHE A 236 -5.11 0.18 18.94
N PHE A 237 -6.05 -0.76 18.91
CA PHE A 237 -7.01 -0.93 19.99
C PHE A 237 -6.31 -1.29 21.33
N ASP A 238 -7.07 -1.26 22.43
CA ASP A 238 -6.63 -1.76 23.74
C ASP A 238 -5.88 -3.11 23.60
N PRO A 239 -4.72 -3.29 24.26
CA PRO A 239 -4.20 -2.55 25.43
C PRO A 239 -3.42 -1.27 25.15
N SER A 240 -3.21 -0.90 23.88
CA SER A 240 -2.32 0.21 23.50
C SER A 240 -2.83 1.58 23.96
N ILE A 241 -1.94 2.37 24.57
CA ILE A 241 -2.22 3.77 24.91
C ILE A 241 -1.78 4.66 23.75
N SER A 242 -2.74 5.40 23.21
CA SER A 242 -2.56 6.31 22.08
C SER A 242 -2.63 7.76 22.55
N GLU A 243 -1.82 8.62 21.94
CA GLU A 243 -1.88 10.07 22.10
C GLU A 243 -2.38 10.66 20.77
N ILE A 244 -3.54 11.33 20.79
CA ILE A 244 -4.17 11.90 19.60
C ILE A 244 -4.55 13.35 19.82
N LYS A 245 -4.53 14.14 18.74
CA LYS A 245 -4.83 15.56 18.75
C LYS A 245 -6.09 15.86 17.96
N GLY A 246 -6.96 16.70 18.51
CA GLY A 246 -8.21 17.06 17.86
C GLY A 246 -8.98 18.14 18.60
N LYS A 247 -10.07 18.60 17.98
CA LYS A 247 -10.99 19.59 18.54
C LYS A 247 -12.17 18.92 19.22
N VAL A 248 -12.37 19.21 20.50
CA VAL A 248 -13.50 18.67 21.27
C VAL A 248 -14.80 19.35 20.86
N SER A 249 -15.86 18.57 20.64
CA SER A 249 -17.21 19.09 20.43
C SER A 249 -18.24 18.28 21.22
N LEU A 250 -19.31 18.94 21.65
CA LEU A 250 -20.51 18.28 22.16
C LEU A 250 -21.50 18.11 21.02
N ASN A 251 -21.88 16.87 20.74
CA ASN A 251 -22.82 16.54 19.68
C ASN A 251 -24.13 16.03 20.29
N TYR A 252 -25.25 16.34 19.61
CA TYR A 252 -26.60 15.96 20.01
C TYR A 252 -27.13 14.92 19.04
N PHE A 253 -27.65 13.83 19.57
CA PHE A 253 -28.27 12.77 18.78
C PHE A 253 -29.67 12.49 19.28
N SER A 254 -30.64 12.51 18.37
CA SER A 254 -32.02 12.08 18.63
C SER A 254 -32.13 10.59 18.33
N GLY A 255 -32.53 9.78 19.31
CA GLY A 255 -32.75 8.35 19.15
C GLY A 255 -34.02 7.88 19.85
N ILE A 256 -34.65 6.84 19.31
CA ILE A 256 -35.74 6.13 19.98
C ILE A 256 -35.09 5.07 20.86
N TYR A 257 -35.24 5.19 22.18
CA TYR A 257 -34.77 4.16 23.12
C TYR A 257 -35.72 2.96 23.06
N TYR A 258 -35.19 1.78 22.78
CA TYR A 258 -35.85 0.53 23.12
C TYR A 258 -35.28 0.10 24.47
N ASN A 259 -36.12 -0.09 25.50
CA ASN A 259 -35.69 -0.73 26.74
C ASN A 259 -35.05 -2.08 26.37
N SER A 260 -33.76 -2.23 26.67
CA SER A 260 -33.02 -3.44 26.39
C SER A 260 -33.59 -4.60 27.23
N ILE A 261 -34.20 -5.55 26.53
CA ILE A 261 -34.42 -6.97 26.85
C ILE A 261 -34.29 -7.33 28.34
N GLY A 262 -35.43 -7.45 29.03
CA GLY A 262 -35.50 -8.06 30.36
C GLY A 262 -36.83 -7.84 31.09
N ASP A 263 -37.45 -6.68 30.93
CA ASP A 263 -38.74 -6.37 31.56
C ASP A 263 -39.89 -6.62 30.59
N SER A 264 -40.81 -7.49 30.98
CA SER A 264 -42.00 -7.89 30.22
C SER A 264 -43.04 -6.78 30.02
N ASN A 265 -42.71 -5.53 30.35
CA ASN A 265 -43.57 -4.37 30.22
C ASN A 265 -42.93 -3.38 29.24
N ASN A 266 -42.99 -3.69 27.95
CA ASN A 266 -42.65 -2.77 26.86
C ASN A 266 -43.74 -1.68 26.74
N GLU A 267 -43.71 -0.69 27.62
CA GLU A 267 -44.32 0.61 27.33
C GLU A 267 -43.34 1.40 26.47
N LEU A 268 -43.79 1.77 25.26
CA LEU A 268 -43.09 2.72 24.40
C LEU A 268 -43.08 4.08 25.12
N LEU A 269 -41.97 4.43 25.76
CA LEU A 269 -41.68 5.81 26.10
C LEU A 269 -41.44 6.56 24.79
N ASN A 270 -42.51 7.15 24.23
CA ASN A 270 -42.48 8.08 23.10
C ASN A 270 -41.88 9.43 23.52
N GLU A 271 -40.78 9.43 24.26
CA GLU A 271 -40.01 10.62 24.57
C GLU A 271 -38.79 10.63 23.67
N GLU A 272 -38.66 11.66 22.82
CA GLU A 272 -37.43 11.93 22.08
C GLU A 272 -36.33 12.28 23.08
N LEU A 273 -35.62 11.26 23.58
CA LEU A 273 -34.46 11.46 24.42
C LEU A 273 -33.33 11.97 23.55
N GLN A 274 -32.88 13.19 23.84
CA GLN A 274 -31.66 13.75 23.25
C GLN A 274 -30.46 13.24 24.04
N GLU A 275 -29.64 12.41 23.41
CA GLU A 275 -28.36 12.01 23.96
C GLU A 275 -27.29 13.04 23.59
N THR A 276 -26.46 13.40 24.57
CA THR A 276 -25.31 14.30 24.37
C THR A 276 -24.03 13.50 24.49
N VAL A 277 -23.20 13.58 23.44
CA VAL A 277 -21.99 12.80 23.32
C VAL A 277 -20.82 13.71 23.01
N TRP A 278 -19.75 13.55 23.78
CA TRP A 278 -18.49 14.24 23.55
C TRP A 278 -17.72 13.55 22.43
N MET A 279 -17.29 14.35 21.47
CA MET A 279 -16.58 13.91 20.29
C MET A 279 -15.23 14.61 20.21
N LEU A 280 -14.22 13.90 19.74
CA LEU A 280 -12.98 14.47 19.29
C LEU A 280 -12.96 14.47 17.77
N ASN A 281 -13.01 15.65 17.16
CA ASN A 281 -12.80 15.82 15.73
C ASN A 281 -11.29 15.90 15.49
N LEU A 282 -10.73 14.88 14.85
CA LEU A 282 -9.29 14.74 14.70
C LEU A 282 -8.75 15.79 13.72
N GLU A 283 -7.55 16.33 14.00
CA GLU A 283 -6.89 17.24 13.06
C GLU A 283 -6.48 16.51 11.78
N THR A 284 -6.10 15.24 11.91
CA THR A 284 -5.72 14.36 10.81
C THR A 284 -6.44 13.02 10.97
N PRO A 285 -7.01 12.44 9.90
CA PRO A 285 -7.63 11.13 9.96
C PRO A 285 -6.65 10.04 10.39
N ILE A 286 -7.13 9.10 11.21
CA ILE A 286 -6.32 8.00 11.77
C ILE A 286 -6.85 6.64 11.34
N ASN A 287 -6.01 5.62 11.42
CA ASN A 287 -6.39 4.22 11.32
C ASN A 287 -6.19 3.57 12.69
N VAL A 288 -7.11 2.68 13.08
CA VAL A 288 -7.01 1.91 14.32
C VAL A 288 -7.06 0.43 13.97
N HIS A 289 -5.95 -0.25 14.21
CA HIS A 289 -5.74 -1.64 13.83
C HIS A 289 -6.05 -2.60 14.97
N GLN A 290 -6.60 -3.76 14.64
CA GLN A 290 -6.64 -4.90 15.54
C GLN A 290 -5.22 -5.46 15.70
N GLU A 291 -4.78 -5.69 16.93
CA GLU A 291 -3.52 -6.39 17.15
C GLU A 291 -3.67 -7.86 16.76
N THR A 292 -2.76 -8.34 15.90
CA THR A 292 -2.84 -9.66 15.26
C THR A 292 -2.94 -10.82 16.25
N ALA A 293 -2.38 -10.69 17.45
CA ALA A 293 -2.45 -11.70 18.50
C ALA A 293 -3.87 -11.92 19.08
N ILE A 294 -4.77 -10.93 18.94
CA ILE A 294 -6.14 -10.96 19.50
C ILE A 294 -7.17 -11.37 18.43
N ALA A 295 -6.78 -11.35 17.15
CA ALA A 295 -7.66 -11.72 16.03
C ALA A 295 -8.03 -13.23 16.05
N GLU A 296 -7.15 -14.10 16.57
CA GLU A 296 -7.38 -15.54 16.62
C GLU A 296 -8.47 -15.98 17.62
N SER A 297 -8.88 -15.10 18.55
CA SER A 297 -9.90 -15.40 19.56
C SER A 297 -11.30 -14.84 19.25
N GLY A 298 -11.57 -14.41 18.01
CA GLY A 298 -12.88 -13.88 17.62
C GLY A 298 -13.16 -12.47 18.18
N GLY A 299 -12.11 -11.65 18.31
CA GLY A 299 -12.22 -10.31 18.89
C GLY A 299 -13.19 -9.38 18.15
N TYR A 300 -13.97 -8.61 18.91
CA TYR A 300 -15.03 -7.71 18.43
C TYR A 300 -14.51 -6.44 17.71
N ASN A 301 -13.20 -6.17 17.74
CA ASN A 301 -12.59 -4.95 17.20
C ASN A 301 -11.98 -5.20 15.82
N SER A 302 -12.74 -5.01 14.74
CA SER A 302 -12.17 -5.03 13.38
C SER A 302 -11.40 -3.74 13.09
N SER A 303 -10.29 -3.83 12.33
CA SER A 303 -9.51 -2.65 11.93
C SER A 303 -10.39 -1.62 11.22
N GLN A 304 -10.23 -0.36 11.62
CA GLN A 304 -10.98 0.79 11.12
C GLN A 304 -10.02 1.79 10.48
N TYR A 305 -10.41 2.40 9.36
CA TYR A 305 -9.56 3.27 8.55
C TYR A 305 -10.22 4.63 8.37
N ASP A 306 -9.39 5.65 8.15
CA ASP A 306 -9.83 7.03 7.85
C ASP A 306 -10.83 7.60 8.88
N ILE A 307 -10.58 7.32 10.16
CA ILE A 307 -11.39 7.81 11.26
C ILE A 307 -11.10 9.29 11.42
N GLN A 308 -12.11 10.12 11.19
CA GLN A 308 -12.02 11.58 11.35
C GLN A 308 -12.57 12.05 12.70
N ARG A 309 -13.38 11.22 13.35
CA ARG A 309 -14.06 11.55 14.61
C ARG A 309 -14.10 10.34 15.52
N VAL A 310 -13.83 10.57 16.80
CA VAL A 310 -13.85 9.54 17.84
C VAL A 310 -14.77 9.99 18.96
N GLN A 311 -15.70 9.13 19.38
CA GLN A 311 -16.51 9.36 20.56
C GLN A 311 -15.67 9.15 21.81
N LEU A 312 -15.70 10.12 22.72
CA LEU A 312 -14.97 10.04 23.97
C LEU A 312 -15.77 9.23 24.98
N ALA A 313 -15.22 8.10 25.40
CA ALA A 313 -15.75 7.31 26.51
C ALA A 313 -15.18 7.89 27.80
N LEU A 314 -16.07 8.50 28.58
CA LEU A 314 -15.70 9.33 29.71
C LEU A 314 -16.23 8.65 30.95
N GLY A 315 -15.37 7.89 31.63
CA GLY A 315 -15.67 7.43 32.98
C GLY A 315 -15.81 8.64 33.92
N TYR A 316 -14.76 8.95 34.67
CA TYR A 316 -14.80 10.00 35.70
C TYR A 316 -14.68 11.45 35.17
N TYR A 317 -14.38 11.66 33.88
CA TYR A 317 -14.03 12.98 33.31
C TYR A 317 -15.20 13.80 32.73
N LYS A 318 -16.44 13.34 32.88
CA LYS A 318 -17.60 13.95 32.20
C LYS A 318 -17.79 15.45 32.54
N SER A 319 -17.46 15.88 33.75
CA SER A 319 -17.61 17.29 34.19
C SER A 319 -16.49 18.21 33.69
N ASP A 320 -15.31 17.68 33.37
CA ASP A 320 -14.13 18.46 33.02
C ASP A 320 -14.06 18.85 31.55
N LEU A 321 -14.73 18.12 30.65
CA LEU A 321 -14.60 18.34 29.21
C LEU A 321 -15.24 19.62 28.71
N LYS A 322 -16.21 20.16 29.44
CA LYS A 322 -16.87 21.42 29.07
C LYS A 322 -15.88 22.58 28.93
N LYS A 323 -14.78 22.58 29.71
CA LYS A 323 -13.72 23.61 29.60
C LYS A 323 -12.86 23.49 28.34
N PHE A 324 -12.94 22.35 27.67
CA PHE A 324 -12.23 22.04 26.43
C PHE A 324 -13.14 22.12 25.20
N GLU A 325 -14.44 22.39 25.36
CA GLU A 325 -15.37 22.49 24.24
C GLU A 325 -14.91 23.56 23.23
N GLY A 326 -14.80 23.16 21.96
CA GLY A 326 -14.33 24.01 20.88
C GLY A 326 -12.81 24.23 20.87
N LYS A 327 -12.05 23.68 21.82
CA LYS A 327 -10.59 23.78 21.85
C LYS A 327 -9.93 22.58 21.19
N THR A 328 -8.76 22.82 20.60
CA THR A 328 -7.83 21.76 20.22
C THR A 328 -7.13 21.26 21.47
N VAL A 329 -7.06 19.95 21.62
CA VAL A 329 -6.44 19.27 22.77
C VAL A 329 -5.66 18.06 22.31
N ILE A 330 -4.73 17.62 23.16
CA ILE A 330 -4.06 16.34 23.07
C ILE A 330 -4.68 15.40 24.13
N ILE A 331 -5.23 14.28 23.67
CA ILE A 331 -5.84 13.26 24.53
C ILE A 331 -4.99 12.00 24.51
N LYS A 332 -4.67 11.49 25.69
CA LYS A 332 -4.14 10.13 25.87
C LYS A 332 -5.27 9.19 26.28
N GLY A 333 -5.36 8.04 25.64
CA GLY A 333 -6.40 7.06 25.93
C GLY A 333 -6.20 5.73 25.25
N LYS A 334 -7.17 4.84 25.43
CA LYS A 334 -7.21 3.51 24.80
C LYS A 334 -8.37 3.45 23.82
N PHE A 335 -8.11 2.94 22.62
CA PHE A 335 -9.15 2.79 21.61
C PHE A 335 -9.99 1.54 21.84
N TRP A 336 -11.29 1.66 21.55
CA TRP A 336 -12.25 0.55 21.58
C TRP A 336 -13.14 0.59 20.34
N GLY A 337 -13.54 -0.58 19.83
CA GLY A 337 -14.57 -0.67 18.80
C GLY A 337 -15.95 -0.39 19.39
N ALA A 338 -16.84 0.19 18.59
CA ALA A 338 -18.23 0.32 18.97
C ALA A 338 -18.95 -1.04 18.85
N HIS A 339 -19.58 -1.50 19.93
CA HIS A 339 -20.28 -2.79 19.99
C HIS A 339 -21.76 -2.70 20.36
N THR A 340 -22.25 -1.50 20.68
CA THR A 340 -23.64 -1.25 21.07
C THR A 340 -24.28 -0.22 20.16
N SER A 341 -25.60 -0.22 20.11
CA SER A 341 -26.40 0.78 19.39
C SER A 341 -26.32 2.20 19.98
N HIS A 342 -25.58 2.40 21.08
CA HIS A 342 -25.42 3.67 21.78
C HIS A 342 -24.09 4.40 21.42
N HIS A 343 -23.43 3.95 20.36
CA HIS A 343 -22.20 4.59 19.87
C HIS A 343 -22.44 5.22 18.51
N TYR A 344 -21.94 6.44 18.34
CA TYR A 344 -22.16 7.26 17.14
C TYR A 344 -20.94 7.33 16.23
N THR A 345 -19.86 6.62 16.59
CA THR A 345 -18.66 6.39 15.78
C THR A 345 -18.26 4.93 15.84
N SER A 346 -17.53 4.45 14.83
CA SER A 346 -16.99 3.09 14.81
C SER A 346 -15.90 2.86 15.85
N VAL A 347 -15.24 3.93 16.29
CA VAL A 347 -14.17 3.90 17.30
C VAL A 347 -14.49 4.84 18.44
N LEU A 348 -14.21 4.37 19.65
CA LEU A 348 -14.30 5.10 20.92
C LEU A 348 -12.91 5.29 21.50
N LEU A 349 -12.72 6.34 22.30
CA LEU A 349 -11.49 6.54 23.08
C LEU A 349 -11.82 6.64 24.57
N ASP A 350 -11.34 5.68 25.35
CA ASP A 350 -11.36 5.75 26.80
C ASP A 350 -10.26 6.70 27.28
N VAL A 351 -10.68 7.84 27.84
CA VAL A 351 -9.79 8.97 28.13
C VAL A 351 -9.02 8.76 29.43
N ILE A 352 -7.69 8.70 29.34
CA ILE A 352 -6.78 8.63 30.48
C ILE A 352 -6.36 10.03 30.92
N SER A 353 -6.00 10.91 29.98
CA SER A 353 -5.62 12.29 30.27
C SER A 353 -5.89 13.22 29.09
N ILE A 354 -6.14 14.50 29.37
CA ILE A 354 -6.39 15.56 28.37
C ILE A 354 -5.55 16.80 28.70
N LYS A 355 -4.95 17.41 27.67
CA LYS A 355 -4.15 18.65 27.77
C LYS A 355 -4.49 19.58 26.61
N GLU A 356 -4.41 20.89 26.83
CA GLU A 356 -4.54 21.92 25.79
C GLU A 356 -3.23 22.08 25.02
#